data_AF-A0A091PUP8-F1
#
_entry.id   AF-A0A091PUP8-F1
#
_cell.length_a   1.000
_cell.length_b   1.000
_cell.length_c   1.000
_cell.angle_alpha   90.00
_cell.angle_beta   90.00
_cell.angle_gamma   90.00
#
_symmetry.space_group_name_H-M   'P 1'
#
loop_
_entity.id
_entity.type
_entity.pdbx_description
1 polymer ?
#
loop_
_entity_poly.entity_id
_entity_poly.type
_entity_poly.pdbx_seq_one_letter_code
_entity_poly.pdbx_strand_id
1 'polypeptide(L)'
;MKALVALILLVQLPVHKAVPAAPPAPLGCDDPESEAAAEVAVSYINGHSHHGYKFALNRIENIRVLPQGLNNDIIFLELDLLETTCHILSPTPLANCTVRSFTQHAVEGDCDVKLQKLDGKLSVLASKCHSHADSREDVLQLCPDCPLLASWNDTEVLTTVTAALNDHNSKTADAYLRLLEIGRANIQYEPAHIVYVEFAVAATNCSAAEAGDNVEACQLLPDDQSNFGFCTATKVVRPSQDLRVDCQLYGHQVPTPDSQDTSAGLVPSVVQGFINHNLKLSHNNPVASESSSSEFPTSMLSAKSVAKRAVAAVAQHDKVPHPVGFVPPPPPCPGKIRHFKI
;
A
#
# COMPACT_ATOMS: atom_id res chain seq x y z
N MET A 1 -39.42 -47.12 50.91
CA MET A 1 -38.64 -45.97 51.44
C MET A 1 -37.33 -45.69 50.69
N LYS A 2 -36.62 -46.69 50.12
CA LYS A 2 -35.38 -46.43 49.36
C LYS A 2 -35.58 -45.79 47.97
N ALA A 3 -36.71 -46.05 47.31
CA ALA A 3 -37.02 -45.48 45.99
C ALA A 3 -37.36 -43.97 46.03
N LEU A 4 -37.89 -43.48 47.15
CA LEU A 4 -38.25 -42.05 47.32
C LEU A 4 -37.01 -41.17 47.54
N VAL A 5 -35.95 -41.71 48.15
CA VAL A 5 -34.69 -41.00 48.38
C VAL A 5 -33.93 -40.80 47.07
N ALA A 6 -34.00 -41.77 46.15
CA ALA A 6 -33.40 -41.65 44.81
C ALA A 6 -34.10 -40.60 43.93
N LEU A 7 -35.43 -40.45 44.07
CA LEU A 7 -36.19 -39.46 43.31
C LEU A 7 -35.88 -38.02 43.78
N ILE A 8 -35.65 -37.83 45.09
CA ILE A 8 -35.32 -36.51 45.66
C ILE A 8 -33.89 -36.08 45.28
N LEU A 9 -32.95 -37.04 45.12
CA LEU A 9 -31.58 -36.75 44.67
C LEU A 9 -31.48 -36.37 43.19
N LEU A 10 -32.41 -36.82 42.34
CA LEU A 10 -32.48 -36.43 40.92
C LEU A 10 -33.08 -35.02 40.70
N VAL A 11 -33.85 -34.51 41.67
CA VAL A 11 -34.47 -33.17 41.60
C VAL A 11 -33.49 -32.05 42.02
N GLN A 12 -32.31 -32.40 42.56
CA GLN A 12 -31.27 -31.44 42.93
C GLN A 12 -30.14 -31.31 41.91
N LEU A 13 -30.31 -31.77 40.66
CA LEU A 13 -29.43 -31.30 39.59
C LEU A 13 -29.75 -29.83 39.35
N PRO A 14 -28.87 -28.89 39.76
CA PRO A 14 -29.09 -27.51 39.40
C PRO A 14 -29.05 -27.46 37.88
N VAL A 15 -30.18 -27.10 37.27
CA VAL A 15 -30.23 -26.68 35.87
C VAL A 15 -29.32 -25.47 35.78
N HIS A 16 -28.03 -25.72 35.59
CA HIS A 16 -27.07 -24.70 35.20
C HIS A 16 -27.53 -24.28 33.82
N LYS A 17 -28.41 -23.28 33.77
CA LYS A 17 -28.55 -22.47 32.57
C LYS A 17 -27.15 -21.91 32.36
N ALA A 18 -26.42 -22.50 31.42
CA ALA A 18 -25.20 -21.91 30.91
C ALA A 18 -25.60 -20.49 30.51
N VAL A 19 -25.09 -19.50 31.25
CA VAL A 19 -25.16 -18.12 30.80
C VAL A 19 -24.52 -18.13 29.43
N PRO A 20 -25.22 -17.67 28.36
CA PRO A 20 -24.61 -17.60 27.05
C PRO A 20 -23.28 -16.87 27.21
N ALA A 21 -22.19 -17.54 26.80
CA ALA A 21 -20.89 -16.90 26.81
C ALA A 21 -21.05 -15.56 26.09
N ALA A 22 -20.62 -14.48 26.73
CA ALA A 22 -20.68 -13.16 26.12
C ALA A 22 -20.02 -13.27 24.73
N PRO A 23 -20.62 -12.66 23.68
CA PRO A 23 -20.00 -12.63 22.38
C PRO A 23 -18.54 -12.18 22.54
N PRO A 24 -17.59 -12.79 21.82
CA PRO A 24 -16.20 -12.35 21.87
C PRO A 24 -16.15 -10.85 21.61
N ALA A 25 -15.31 -10.15 22.39
CA ALA A 25 -15.15 -8.72 22.23
C ALA A 25 -14.83 -8.42 20.75
N PRO A 26 -15.36 -7.32 20.19
CA PRO A 26 -14.99 -6.89 18.85
C PRO A 26 -13.47 -6.81 18.71
N LEU A 27 -12.99 -7.15 17.51
CA LEU A 27 -11.57 -7.08 17.18
C LEU A 27 -11.12 -5.61 17.25
N GLY A 28 -10.10 -5.33 18.06
CA GLY A 28 -9.57 -3.98 18.23
C GLY A 28 -8.53 -3.66 17.16
N CYS A 29 -8.37 -2.39 16.80
CA CYS A 29 -7.44 -1.98 15.76
C CYS A 29 -5.97 -2.28 16.11
N ASP A 30 -5.61 -2.33 17.40
CA ASP A 30 -4.26 -2.70 17.87
C ASP A 30 -4.11 -4.21 18.16
N ASP A 31 -5.13 -5.04 17.93
CA ASP A 31 -5.04 -6.48 18.15
C ASP A 31 -4.08 -7.12 17.11
N PRO A 32 -3.32 -8.17 17.48
CA PRO A 32 -2.36 -8.82 16.58
C PRO A 32 -2.98 -9.31 15.26
N GLU A 33 -4.23 -9.76 15.29
CA GLU A 33 -4.95 -10.18 14.08
C GLU A 33 -5.30 -9.01 13.16
N SER A 34 -5.56 -7.81 13.71
CA SER A 34 -5.78 -6.58 12.94
C SER A 34 -4.50 -6.12 12.26
N GLU A 35 -3.40 -6.14 13.01
CA GLU A 35 -2.07 -5.80 12.50
C GLU A 35 -1.63 -6.73 11.36
N ALA A 36 -1.91 -8.04 11.48
CA ALA A 36 -1.64 -8.99 10.41
C ALA A 36 -2.54 -8.78 9.17
N ALA A 37 -3.80 -8.38 9.37
CA ALA A 37 -4.68 -8.03 8.25
C ALA A 37 -4.20 -6.75 7.54
N ALA A 38 -3.75 -5.75 8.30
CA ALA A 38 -3.17 -4.53 7.75
C ALA A 38 -1.86 -4.79 7.01
N GLU A 39 -1.00 -5.69 7.50
CA GLU A 39 0.23 -6.11 6.80
C GLU A 39 -0.09 -6.71 5.41
N VAL A 40 -1.07 -7.62 5.33
CA VAL A 40 -1.53 -8.20 4.06
C VAL A 40 -2.10 -7.12 3.13
N ALA A 41 -2.90 -6.21 3.67
CA ALA A 41 -3.49 -5.10 2.92
C ALA A 41 -2.42 -4.17 2.34
N VAL A 42 -1.45 -3.72 3.14
CA VAL A 42 -0.37 -2.83 2.70
C VAL A 42 0.56 -3.53 1.70
N SER A 43 0.84 -4.82 1.90
CA SER A 43 1.60 -5.61 0.91
C SER A 43 0.86 -5.69 -0.42
N TYR A 44 -0.46 -5.88 -0.41
CA TYR A 44 -1.28 -5.88 -1.62
C TYR A 44 -1.27 -4.53 -2.32
N ILE A 45 -1.54 -3.43 -1.58
CA ILE A 45 -1.57 -2.07 -2.12
C ILE A 45 -0.25 -1.73 -2.81
N ASN A 46 0.88 -2.00 -2.16
CA ASN A 46 2.20 -1.74 -2.74
C ASN A 46 2.53 -2.70 -3.89
N GLY A 47 2.08 -3.95 -3.86
CA GLY A 47 2.33 -4.91 -4.95
C GLY A 47 1.50 -4.68 -6.21
N HIS A 48 0.42 -3.90 -6.11
CA HIS A 48 -0.53 -3.64 -7.19
C HIS A 48 -0.60 -2.17 -7.61
N SER A 49 0.26 -1.32 -7.03
CA SER A 49 0.41 0.07 -7.47
C SER A 49 1.36 0.13 -8.66
N HIS A 50 1.02 0.93 -9.67
CA HIS A 50 1.82 1.07 -10.90
C HIS A 50 2.57 2.41 -10.99
N HIS A 51 2.39 3.29 -10.01
CA HIS A 51 3.04 4.59 -9.95
C HIS A 51 3.37 4.99 -8.51
N GLY A 52 4.16 6.04 -8.39
CA GLY A 52 4.47 6.69 -7.13
C GLY A 52 5.34 5.83 -6.23
N TYR A 53 5.14 5.99 -4.94
CA TYR A 53 6.01 5.41 -3.91
C TYR A 53 5.28 4.36 -3.11
N LYS A 54 6.07 3.47 -2.49
CA LYS A 54 5.54 2.52 -1.51
C LYS A 54 5.00 3.28 -0.31
N PHE A 55 3.89 2.81 0.22
CA PHE A 55 3.24 3.32 1.42
C PHE A 55 3.52 2.40 2.62
N ALA A 56 3.75 3.01 3.78
CA ALA A 56 3.88 2.33 5.06
C ALA A 56 2.64 2.58 5.93
N LEU A 57 2.26 1.61 6.75
CA LEU A 57 1.14 1.76 7.69
C LEU A 57 1.47 2.80 8.76
N ASN A 58 0.65 3.86 8.88
CA ASN A 58 0.71 4.78 10.01
C ASN A 58 -0.29 4.38 11.10
N ARG A 59 -1.53 4.05 10.72
CA ARG A 59 -2.61 3.74 11.66
C ARG A 59 -3.69 2.86 11.05
N ILE A 60 -4.29 2.02 11.88
CA ILE A 60 -5.54 1.33 11.56
C ILE A 60 -6.65 2.18 12.18
N GLU A 61 -7.37 2.94 11.36
CA GLU A 61 -8.45 3.82 11.80
C GLU A 61 -9.68 3.03 12.23
N ASN A 62 -9.96 1.95 11.49
CA ASN A 62 -11.12 1.12 11.75
C ASN A 62 -10.91 -0.31 11.30
N ILE A 63 -11.56 -1.24 12.00
CA ILE A 63 -11.69 -2.62 11.57
C ILE A 63 -13.11 -3.12 11.84
N ARG A 64 -13.70 -3.74 10.83
CA ARG A 64 -15.03 -4.38 10.94
C ARG A 64 -14.97 -5.79 10.40
N VAL A 65 -15.45 -6.75 11.19
CA VAL A 65 -15.46 -8.17 10.84
C VAL A 65 -16.90 -8.65 10.68
N LEU A 66 -17.21 -9.20 9.52
CA LEU A 66 -18.51 -9.79 9.19
C LEU A 66 -18.36 -11.31 8.95
N PRO A 67 -18.78 -12.16 9.90
CA PRO A 67 -18.79 -13.60 9.71
C PRO A 67 -19.70 -14.00 8.55
N GLN A 68 -19.19 -14.81 7.62
CA GLN A 68 -19.91 -15.36 6.47
C GLN A 68 -20.24 -16.86 6.62
N GLY A 69 -19.79 -17.50 7.70
CA GLY A 69 -20.02 -18.91 7.95
C GLY A 69 -18.94 -19.51 8.85
N LEU A 70 -18.82 -20.84 8.79
CA LEU A 70 -17.74 -21.55 9.49
C LEU A 70 -16.39 -21.15 8.86
N ASN A 71 -15.47 -20.64 9.69
CA ASN A 71 -14.11 -20.25 9.31
C ASN A 71 -14.01 -19.28 8.11
N ASN A 72 -15.05 -18.47 7.86
CA ASN A 72 -15.06 -17.51 6.76
C ASN A 72 -15.54 -16.15 7.28
N ASP A 73 -14.66 -15.14 7.25
CA ASP A 73 -14.98 -13.79 7.65
C ASP A 73 -14.65 -12.80 6.52
N ILE A 74 -15.46 -11.75 6.36
CA ILE A 74 -15.08 -10.55 5.59
C ILE A 74 -14.58 -9.50 6.57
N ILE A 75 -13.42 -8.94 6.31
CA ILE A 75 -12.81 -7.89 7.12
C ILE A 75 -12.75 -6.62 6.28
N PHE A 76 -13.29 -5.53 6.81
CA PHE A 76 -13.11 -4.19 6.27
C PHE A 76 -12.10 -3.44 7.14
N LEU A 77 -11.07 -2.90 6.52
CA LEU A 77 -10.05 -2.06 7.14
C LEU A 77 -10.14 -0.65 6.56
N GLU A 78 -10.05 0.33 7.44
CA GLU A 78 -9.75 1.72 7.10
C GLU A 78 -8.31 1.96 7.61
N LEU A 79 -7.39 2.29 6.70
CA LEU A 79 -5.96 2.44 6.97
C LEU A 79 -5.49 3.83 6.60
N ASP A 80 -4.73 4.45 7.50
CA ASP A 80 -3.93 5.63 7.19
C ASP A 80 -2.51 5.18 6.89
N LEU A 81 -2.05 5.54 5.70
CA LEU A 81 -0.73 5.19 5.19
C LEU A 81 0.11 6.44 4.96
N LEU A 82 1.43 6.28 5.00
CA LEU A 82 2.38 7.35 4.70
C LEU A 82 3.32 6.94 3.58
N GLU A 83 3.51 7.86 2.65
CA GLU A 83 4.43 7.72 1.52
C GLU A 83 5.88 7.53 2.02
N THR A 84 6.62 6.64 1.38
CA THR A 84 8.04 6.40 1.66
C THR A 84 8.96 7.02 0.59
N THR A 85 10.26 6.87 0.81
CA THR A 85 11.31 7.25 -0.15
C THR A 85 11.51 6.24 -1.28
N CYS A 86 10.90 5.05 -1.20
CA CYS A 86 11.03 4.02 -2.22
C CYS A 86 9.96 4.17 -3.30
N HIS A 87 10.36 4.35 -4.55
CA HIS A 87 9.47 4.20 -5.69
C HIS A 87 8.89 2.78 -5.76
N ILE A 88 7.70 2.62 -6.34
CA ILE A 88 7.02 1.32 -6.44
C ILE A 88 7.85 0.27 -7.20
N LEU A 89 8.60 0.73 -8.19
CA LEU A 89 9.53 -0.07 -9.01
C LEU A 89 10.83 -0.44 -8.28
N SER A 90 11.12 0.14 -7.11
CA SER A 90 12.32 -0.18 -6.35
C SER A 90 12.22 -1.60 -5.78
N PRO A 91 13.25 -2.46 -5.93
CA PRO A 91 13.27 -3.79 -5.33
C PRO A 91 13.43 -3.75 -3.80
N THR A 92 13.70 -2.57 -3.23
CA THR A 92 13.90 -2.37 -1.80
C THR A 92 12.66 -2.84 -1.01
N PRO A 93 12.80 -3.78 -0.06
CA PRO A 93 11.70 -4.20 0.80
C PRO A 93 11.12 -3.02 1.59
N LEU A 94 9.80 -3.00 1.79
CA LEU A 94 9.11 -1.89 2.48
C LEU A 94 9.71 -1.56 3.85
N ALA A 95 10.16 -2.57 4.60
CA ALA A 95 10.79 -2.39 5.91
C ALA A 95 12.06 -1.53 5.89
N ASN A 96 12.72 -1.42 4.73
CA ASN A 96 13.93 -0.61 4.53
C ASN A 96 13.63 0.73 3.84
N CYS A 97 12.37 1.02 3.56
CA CYS A 97 11.95 2.27 2.95
C CYS A 97 11.63 3.30 4.04
N THR A 98 12.36 4.41 4.05
CA THR A 98 12.15 5.46 5.04
C THR A 98 10.83 6.19 4.74
N VAL A 99 9.97 6.30 5.75
CA VAL A 99 8.74 7.11 5.69
C VAL A 99 9.11 8.59 5.63
N ARG A 100 8.48 9.34 4.72
CA ARG A 100 8.70 10.78 4.64
C ARG A 100 8.05 11.47 5.84
N SER A 101 8.80 12.35 6.48
CA SER A 101 8.30 13.09 7.63
C SER A 101 7.43 14.27 7.17
N PHE A 102 6.58 14.77 8.07
CA PHE A 102 5.84 16.02 7.90
C PHE A 102 6.68 17.20 7.35
N THR A 103 7.92 17.37 7.83
CA THR A 103 8.83 18.44 7.36
C THR A 103 9.32 18.28 5.91
N GLN A 104 9.02 17.14 5.28
CA GLN A 104 9.28 16.87 3.87
C GLN A 104 8.00 17.00 3.03
N HIS A 105 6.94 17.59 3.61
CA HIS A 105 5.60 17.74 3.04
C HIS A 105 5.06 16.36 2.68
N ALA A 106 4.73 15.57 3.71
CA ALA A 106 4.43 14.16 3.56
C ALA A 106 3.17 13.97 2.69
N VAL A 107 3.07 12.79 2.08
CA VAL A 107 1.87 12.37 1.35
C VAL A 107 1.25 11.23 2.12
N GLU A 108 -0.03 11.39 2.39
CA GLU A 108 -0.85 10.50 3.17
C GLU A 108 -1.75 9.71 2.24
N GLY A 109 -2.07 8.48 2.61
CA GLY A 109 -2.94 7.59 1.86
C GLY A 109 -4.05 7.06 2.74
N ASP A 110 -5.29 7.46 2.46
CA ASP A 110 -6.49 6.95 3.11
C ASP A 110 -7.00 5.75 2.31
N CYS A 111 -6.95 4.56 2.90
CA CYS A 111 -7.25 3.31 2.21
C CYS A 111 -8.38 2.52 2.86
N ASP A 112 -9.43 2.24 2.08
CA ASP A 112 -10.45 1.25 2.39
C ASP A 112 -10.07 -0.11 1.79
N VAL A 113 -9.95 -1.15 2.60
CA VAL A 113 -9.57 -2.49 2.14
C VAL A 113 -10.56 -3.54 2.61
N LYS A 114 -11.04 -4.35 1.68
CA LYS A 114 -11.91 -5.51 1.94
C LYS A 114 -11.08 -6.78 1.80
N LEU A 115 -10.96 -7.54 2.88
CA LEU A 115 -10.29 -8.83 2.94
C LEU A 115 -11.28 -9.95 3.21
N GLN A 116 -10.92 -11.17 2.80
CA GLN A 116 -11.54 -12.40 3.24
C GLN A 116 -10.55 -13.18 4.09
N LYS A 117 -11.03 -13.70 5.22
CA LYS A 117 -10.32 -14.67 6.04
C LYS A 117 -11.01 -16.01 5.92
N LEU A 118 -10.46 -16.92 5.11
CA LEU A 118 -10.99 -18.26 4.90
C LEU A 118 -10.02 -19.30 5.45
N ASP A 119 -10.48 -20.14 6.37
CA ASP A 119 -9.66 -21.17 7.04
C ASP A 119 -8.36 -20.62 7.64
N GLY A 120 -8.43 -19.39 8.14
CA GLY A 120 -7.30 -18.67 8.75
C GLY A 120 -6.36 -17.99 7.75
N LYS A 121 -6.57 -18.13 6.44
CA LYS A 121 -5.81 -17.44 5.39
C LYS A 121 -6.49 -16.13 5.00
N LEU A 122 -5.70 -15.07 4.84
CA LEU A 122 -6.17 -13.76 4.42
C LEU A 122 -5.95 -13.57 2.91
N SER A 123 -6.93 -12.99 2.22
CA SER A 123 -6.80 -12.56 0.84
C SER A 123 -7.51 -11.22 0.65
N VAL A 124 -6.90 -10.30 -0.09
CA VAL A 124 -7.54 -9.02 -0.43
C VAL A 124 -8.55 -9.25 -1.55
N LEU A 125 -9.77 -8.76 -1.37
CA LEU A 125 -10.84 -8.81 -2.37
C LEU A 125 -10.94 -7.51 -3.16
N ALA A 126 -10.73 -6.39 -2.48
CA ALA A 126 -10.73 -5.06 -3.07
C ALA A 126 -9.97 -4.07 -2.18
N SER A 127 -9.39 -3.05 -2.80
CA SER A 127 -8.84 -1.87 -2.13
C SER A 127 -9.19 -0.60 -2.91
N LYS A 128 -9.43 0.48 -2.16
CA LYS A 128 -9.59 1.83 -2.69
C LYS A 128 -8.76 2.77 -1.84
N CYS A 129 -7.86 3.51 -2.48
CA CYS A 129 -6.98 4.44 -1.79
C CYS A 129 -7.04 5.82 -2.41
N HIS A 130 -7.08 6.84 -1.56
CA HIS A 130 -6.96 8.24 -1.95
C HIS A 130 -5.70 8.81 -1.30
N SER A 131 -4.82 9.42 -2.10
CA SER A 131 -3.61 10.05 -1.58
C SER A 131 -3.69 11.57 -1.64
N HIS A 132 -3.16 12.23 -0.62
CA HIS A 132 -3.08 13.69 -0.58
C HIS A 132 -1.82 14.14 0.16
N ALA A 133 -1.24 15.25 -0.27
CA ALA A 133 -0.15 15.87 0.46
C ALA A 133 -0.70 16.68 1.66
N ASP A 134 0.12 16.81 2.69
CA ASP A 134 -0.14 17.72 3.82
C ASP A 134 -0.53 19.13 3.31
N SER A 135 -1.36 19.84 4.07
CA SER A 135 -1.64 21.24 3.75
C SER A 135 -0.33 22.06 3.75
N ARG A 136 -0.16 22.88 2.71
CA ARG A 136 0.96 23.83 2.63
C ARG A 136 0.98 24.76 3.83
N GLU A 137 -0.19 25.19 4.28
CA GLU A 137 -0.37 26.10 5.41
C GLU A 137 0.08 25.43 6.72
N ASP A 138 -0.33 24.18 6.94
CA ASP A 138 0.06 23.42 8.14
C ASP A 138 1.56 23.15 8.18
N VAL A 139 2.16 22.77 7.03
CA VAL A 139 3.60 22.57 6.91
C VAL A 139 4.37 23.85 7.22
N LEU A 140 3.97 24.99 6.63
CA LEU A 140 4.63 26.27 6.86
C LEU A 140 4.41 26.83 8.26
N GLN A 141 3.27 26.53 8.89
CA GLN A 141 2.99 26.95 10.26
C GLN A 141 3.93 26.27 11.26
N LEU A 142 4.24 24.98 11.05
CA LEU A 142 5.19 24.25 11.89
C LEU A 142 6.64 24.49 11.47
N CYS A 143 6.88 24.60 10.16
CA CYS A 143 8.20 24.71 9.56
C CYS A 143 8.20 25.68 8.35
N PRO A 144 8.43 26.99 8.59
CA PRO A 144 8.43 28.01 7.54
C PRO A 144 9.47 27.80 6.43
N ASP A 145 10.58 27.15 6.76
CA ASP A 145 11.70 26.91 5.84
C ASP A 145 11.64 25.53 5.16
N CYS A 146 10.61 24.73 5.43
CA CYS A 146 10.50 23.38 4.88
C CYS A 146 10.16 23.42 3.38
N PRO A 147 10.78 22.55 2.56
CA PRO A 147 10.51 22.49 1.14
C PRO A 147 9.07 22.00 0.91
N LEU A 148 8.32 22.74 0.11
CA LEU A 148 6.98 22.34 -0.31
C LEU A 148 7.02 21.64 -1.67
N LEU A 149 6.13 20.66 -1.84
CA LEU A 149 5.89 20.06 -3.14
C LEU A 149 5.53 21.12 -4.19
N ALA A 150 6.23 21.03 -5.32
CA ALA A 150 5.96 21.79 -6.53
C ALA A 150 5.14 20.95 -7.51
N SER A 151 4.42 21.63 -8.40
CA SER A 151 3.67 20.98 -9.46
C SER A 151 4.61 20.27 -10.43
N TRP A 152 4.26 19.06 -10.86
CA TRP A 152 5.01 18.34 -11.90
C TRP A 152 4.96 19.05 -13.26
N ASN A 153 3.94 19.87 -13.50
CA ASN A 153 3.76 20.67 -14.72
C ASN A 153 4.51 22.02 -14.67
N ASP A 154 5.21 22.32 -13.58
CA ASP A 154 6.02 23.52 -13.50
C ASP A 154 7.15 23.47 -14.55
N THR A 155 7.38 24.60 -15.23
CA THR A 155 8.35 24.66 -16.32
C THR A 155 9.78 24.40 -15.83
N GLU A 156 10.13 24.84 -14.63
CA GLU A 156 11.46 24.61 -14.06
C GLU A 156 11.65 23.15 -13.69
N VAL A 157 10.59 22.48 -13.22
CA VAL A 157 10.58 21.03 -12.97
C VAL A 157 10.77 20.25 -14.26
N LEU A 158 9.93 20.50 -15.28
CA LEU A 158 9.98 19.80 -16.56
C LEU A 158 11.34 19.98 -17.27
N THR A 159 11.86 21.21 -17.28
CA THR A 159 13.17 21.49 -17.88
C THR A 159 14.31 20.84 -17.10
N THR A 160 14.22 20.74 -15.76
CA THR A 160 15.21 20.07 -14.93
C THR A 160 15.20 18.56 -15.15
N VAL A 161 14.04 17.92 -15.19
CA VAL A 161 13.91 16.48 -15.49
C VAL A 161 14.45 16.17 -16.89
N THR A 162 14.08 16.97 -17.89
CA THR A 162 14.57 16.81 -19.27
C THR A 162 16.09 16.94 -19.34
N ALA A 163 16.66 17.97 -18.70
CA ALA A 163 18.10 18.17 -18.66
C ALA A 163 18.82 17.03 -17.94
N ALA A 164 18.27 16.54 -16.82
CA ALA A 164 18.83 15.45 -16.05
C ALA A 164 18.85 14.13 -16.83
N LEU A 165 17.75 13.80 -17.50
CA LEU A 165 17.66 12.61 -18.34
C LEU A 165 18.63 12.65 -19.52
N ASN A 166 18.74 13.80 -20.19
CA ASN A 166 19.67 13.99 -21.30
C ASN A 166 21.13 13.89 -20.83
N ASP A 167 21.46 14.50 -19.69
CA ASP A 167 22.80 14.43 -19.09
C ASP A 167 23.19 12.97 -18.79
N HIS A 168 22.30 12.20 -18.16
CA HIS A 168 22.54 10.78 -17.87
C HIS A 168 22.72 9.96 -19.14
N ASN A 169 21.78 10.05 -20.09
CA ASN A 169 21.84 9.31 -21.36
C ASN A 169 23.09 9.64 -22.19
N SER A 170 23.61 10.87 -22.11
CA SER A 170 24.83 11.27 -22.84
C SER A 170 26.13 10.66 -22.28
N LYS A 171 26.11 10.18 -21.03
CA LYS A 171 27.28 9.68 -20.30
C LYS A 171 27.39 8.17 -20.30
N THR A 172 26.32 7.46 -20.66
CA THR A 172 26.30 6.00 -20.73
C THR A 172 26.19 5.51 -22.18
N ALA A 173 26.80 4.36 -22.47
CA ALA A 173 26.61 3.64 -23.73
C ALA A 173 25.50 2.56 -23.62
N ASP A 174 24.83 2.48 -22.47
CA ASP A 174 23.76 1.52 -22.20
C ASP A 174 22.48 1.84 -22.99
N ALA A 175 21.41 1.11 -22.67
CA ALA A 175 20.08 1.38 -23.21
C ALA A 175 19.67 2.84 -22.94
N TYR A 176 19.11 3.49 -23.96
CA TYR A 176 18.55 4.83 -23.84
C TYR A 176 17.36 4.79 -22.88
N LEU A 177 17.38 5.66 -21.87
CA LEU A 177 16.33 5.75 -20.88
C LEU A 177 15.28 6.77 -21.29
N ARG A 178 14.00 6.47 -21.04
CA ARG A 178 12.89 7.42 -21.14
C ARG A 178 12.25 7.65 -19.79
N LEU A 179 11.73 8.87 -19.61
CA LEU A 179 10.91 9.23 -18.46
C LEU A 179 9.64 8.37 -18.44
N LEU A 180 9.37 7.74 -17.29
CA LEU A 180 8.08 7.12 -17.01
C LEU A 180 7.16 8.12 -16.33
N GLU A 181 7.62 8.69 -15.22
CA GLU A 181 6.86 9.67 -14.45
C GLU A 181 7.76 10.53 -13.57
N ILE A 182 7.23 11.70 -13.21
CA ILE A 182 7.81 12.58 -12.20
C ILE A 182 7.13 12.22 -10.88
N GLY A 183 7.91 11.77 -9.90
CA GLY A 183 7.38 11.38 -8.60
C GLY A 183 7.23 12.59 -7.67
N ARG A 184 8.34 13.29 -7.39
CA ARG A 184 8.32 14.47 -6.51
C ARG A 184 9.15 15.59 -7.10
N ALA A 185 8.75 16.82 -6.79
CA ALA A 185 9.51 18.01 -7.10
C ALA A 185 9.37 19.03 -5.97
N ASN A 186 10.41 19.81 -5.72
CA ASN A 186 10.32 21.03 -4.92
C ASN A 186 11.18 22.13 -5.55
N ILE A 187 10.76 23.37 -5.32
CA ILE A 187 11.47 24.57 -5.78
C ILE A 187 11.73 25.42 -4.55
N GLN A 188 13.00 25.66 -4.29
CA GLN A 188 13.46 26.57 -3.25
C GLN A 188 13.95 27.85 -3.91
N TYR A 189 13.45 29.01 -3.49
CA TYR A 189 13.85 30.30 -4.05
C TYR A 189 14.98 30.98 -3.27
N GLU A 190 15.01 30.80 -1.94
CA GLU A 190 15.94 31.45 -1.01
C GLU A 190 16.58 30.41 -0.09
N PRO A 191 17.88 30.54 0.26
CA PRO A 191 18.81 31.59 -0.14
C PRO A 191 19.39 31.42 -1.57
N ALA A 192 19.06 30.31 -2.24
CA ALA A 192 19.46 30.03 -3.60
C ALA A 192 18.26 29.45 -4.36
N HIS A 193 18.19 29.74 -5.66
CA HIS A 193 17.13 29.21 -6.50
C HIS A 193 17.51 27.80 -6.94
N ILE A 194 16.91 26.79 -6.32
CA ILE A 194 17.24 25.37 -6.50
C ILE A 194 15.97 24.59 -6.83
N VAL A 195 16.06 23.73 -7.83
CA VAL A 195 15.01 22.79 -8.21
C VAL A 195 15.50 21.39 -7.89
N TYR A 196 14.74 20.66 -7.06
CA TYR A 196 14.96 19.25 -6.77
C TYR A 196 13.85 18.42 -7.40
N VAL A 197 14.22 17.33 -8.07
CA VAL A 197 13.28 16.42 -8.72
C VAL A 197 13.65 14.97 -8.45
N GLU A 198 12.61 14.15 -8.31
CA GLU A 198 12.67 12.70 -8.24
C GLU A 198 11.77 12.13 -9.35
N PHE A 199 12.29 11.23 -10.18
CA PHE A 199 11.57 10.72 -11.33
C PHE A 199 11.95 9.27 -11.68
N ALA A 200 10.98 8.51 -12.17
CA ALA A 200 11.18 7.14 -12.61
C ALA A 200 11.49 7.10 -14.11
N VAL A 201 12.34 6.15 -14.50
CA VAL A 201 12.77 5.94 -15.88
C VAL A 201 12.68 4.47 -16.26
N ALA A 202 12.61 4.20 -17.56
CA ALA A 202 12.67 2.85 -18.10
C ALA A 202 13.56 2.79 -19.33
N ALA A 203 14.22 1.64 -19.49
CA ALA A 203 15.02 1.33 -20.66
C ALA A 203 14.15 1.18 -21.92
N THR A 204 14.71 1.62 -23.04
CA THR A 204 14.12 1.43 -24.36
C THR A 204 14.82 0.32 -25.14
N ASN A 205 14.29 0.01 -26.32
CA ASN A 205 14.90 -0.89 -27.29
C ASN A 205 16.10 -0.28 -28.04
N CYS A 206 16.49 0.97 -27.75
CA CYS A 206 17.65 1.63 -28.35
C CYS A 206 18.82 1.68 -27.38
N SER A 207 20.04 1.69 -27.92
CA SER A 207 21.21 2.26 -27.25
C SER A 207 21.17 3.79 -27.23
N ALA A 208 21.95 4.41 -26.34
CA ALA A 208 22.11 5.86 -26.33
C ALA A 208 22.59 6.44 -27.67
N ALA A 209 23.41 5.69 -28.42
CA ALA A 209 23.90 6.09 -29.75
C ALA A 209 22.79 6.09 -30.81
N GLU A 210 21.99 5.03 -30.88
CA GLU A 210 20.85 4.91 -31.82
C GLU A 210 19.79 5.98 -31.55
N ALA A 211 19.57 6.32 -30.27
CA ALA A 211 18.70 7.41 -29.90
C ALA A 211 19.22 8.76 -30.41
N GLY A 212 20.53 8.97 -30.48
CA GLY A 212 21.13 10.18 -31.06
C GLY A 212 20.75 10.41 -32.53
N ASP A 213 20.55 9.32 -33.29
CA ASP A 213 20.13 9.38 -34.69
C ASP A 213 18.61 9.57 -34.83
N ASN A 214 17.80 8.88 -34.03
CA ASN A 214 16.35 8.98 -34.07
C ASN A 214 15.66 8.59 -32.75
N VAL A 215 15.58 9.52 -31.79
CA VAL A 215 14.91 9.33 -30.49
C VAL A 215 13.46 8.83 -30.62
N GLU A 216 12.73 9.28 -31.65
CA GLU A 216 11.31 8.93 -31.83
C GLU A 216 11.11 7.45 -32.18
N ALA A 217 12.14 6.76 -32.68
CA ALA A 217 12.10 5.32 -32.90
C ALA A 217 12.29 4.49 -31.62
N CYS A 218 12.72 5.11 -30.51
CA CYS A 218 13.05 4.44 -29.27
C CYS A 218 11.80 4.22 -28.39
N GLN A 219 11.39 2.96 -28.34
CA GLN A 219 10.19 2.51 -27.64
C GLN A 219 10.55 1.87 -26.31
N LEU A 220 9.71 2.12 -25.32
CA LEU A 220 9.80 1.44 -24.03
C LEU A 220 9.69 -0.08 -24.23
N LEU A 221 10.52 -0.81 -23.51
CA LEU A 221 10.42 -2.26 -23.47
C LEU A 221 9.17 -2.68 -22.67
N PRO A 222 8.58 -3.84 -22.97
CA PRO A 222 7.55 -4.45 -22.12
C PRO A 222 8.04 -4.58 -20.67
N ASP A 223 7.13 -4.47 -19.68
CA ASP A 223 7.48 -4.51 -18.24
C ASP A 223 8.27 -5.77 -17.87
N ASP A 224 7.92 -6.91 -18.47
CA ASP A 224 8.58 -8.22 -18.30
C ASP A 224 9.94 -8.34 -19.01
N GLN A 225 10.43 -7.27 -19.64
CA GLN A 225 11.76 -7.20 -20.27
C GLN A 225 12.49 -5.89 -19.97
N SER A 226 11.81 -4.93 -19.32
CA SER A 226 12.34 -3.60 -19.07
C SER A 226 13.26 -3.59 -17.84
N ASN A 227 14.31 -2.77 -17.94
CA ASN A 227 15.06 -2.31 -16.77
C ASN A 227 14.47 -0.97 -16.36
N PHE A 228 14.07 -0.87 -15.10
CA PHE A 228 13.54 0.36 -14.53
C PHE A 228 14.64 1.12 -13.82
N GLY A 229 14.44 2.40 -13.57
CA GLY A 229 15.35 3.19 -12.78
C GLY A 229 14.64 4.28 -12.02
N PHE A 230 15.34 4.81 -11.03
CA PHE A 230 14.90 5.97 -10.28
C PHE A 230 16.03 6.98 -10.22
N CYS A 231 15.73 8.20 -10.63
CA CYS A 231 16.68 9.28 -10.70
C CYS A 231 16.29 10.40 -9.74
N THR A 232 17.29 11.00 -9.14
CA THR A 232 17.18 12.27 -8.44
C THR A 232 18.05 13.30 -9.15
N ALA A 233 17.57 14.53 -9.23
CA ALA A 233 18.37 15.62 -9.76
C ALA A 233 18.19 16.90 -8.94
N THR A 234 19.28 17.65 -8.85
CA THR A 234 19.31 18.97 -8.23
C THR A 234 19.89 19.95 -9.22
N LYS A 235 19.12 20.99 -9.56
CA LYS A 235 19.55 22.07 -10.44
C LYS A 235 19.61 23.38 -9.66
N VAL A 236 20.80 23.96 -9.57
CA VAL A 236 21.01 25.28 -8.98
C VAL A 236 20.73 26.33 -10.06
N VAL A 237 19.50 26.81 -10.18
CA VAL A 237 19.13 27.85 -11.16
C VAL A 237 19.87 29.16 -10.89
N ARG A 238 20.05 29.54 -9.62
CA ARG A 238 20.92 30.67 -9.25
C ARG A 238 21.67 30.33 -7.96
N PRO A 239 23.00 30.55 -7.87
CA PRO A 239 23.82 31.36 -8.79
C PRO A 239 24.58 30.61 -9.90
N SER A 240 24.74 29.28 -9.84
CA SER A 240 25.77 28.58 -10.64
C SER A 240 25.29 27.80 -11.87
N GLN A 241 23.97 27.59 -12.06
CA GLN A 241 23.42 26.72 -13.12
C GLN A 241 23.87 25.26 -13.05
N ASP A 242 24.44 24.84 -11.91
CA ASP A 242 24.95 23.47 -11.73
C ASP A 242 23.80 22.46 -11.74
N LEU A 243 24.02 21.35 -12.47
CA LEU A 243 23.12 20.21 -12.51
C LEU A 243 23.84 18.99 -11.94
N ARG A 244 23.27 18.40 -10.89
CA ARG A 244 23.69 17.11 -10.34
C ARG A 244 22.59 16.10 -10.58
N VAL A 245 22.95 14.95 -11.14
CA VAL A 245 22.03 13.85 -11.43
C VAL A 245 22.59 12.59 -10.80
N ASP A 246 21.72 11.81 -10.16
CA ASP A 246 22.02 10.48 -9.65
C ASP A 246 20.89 9.53 -10.04
N CYS A 247 21.21 8.42 -10.70
CA CYS A 247 20.24 7.46 -11.19
C CYS A 247 20.61 6.07 -10.72
N GLN A 248 19.68 5.42 -10.03
CA GLN A 248 19.78 4.02 -9.65
C GLN A 248 18.95 3.18 -10.61
N LEU A 249 19.61 2.35 -11.42
CA LEU A 249 18.94 1.39 -12.28
C LEU A 249 18.68 0.09 -11.52
N TYR A 250 17.47 -0.41 -11.66
CA TYR A 250 17.03 -1.72 -11.21
C TYR A 250 17.12 -2.66 -12.41
N GLY A 251 17.88 -3.74 -12.26
CA GLY A 251 17.91 -4.79 -13.27
C GLY A 251 16.52 -5.39 -13.47
N HIS A 252 16.35 -6.06 -14.61
CA HIS A 252 15.10 -6.66 -15.02
C HIS A 252 14.53 -7.56 -13.91
N GLN A 253 13.38 -7.16 -13.37
CA GLN A 253 12.71 -7.90 -12.31
C GLN A 253 11.90 -9.03 -12.95
N VAL A 254 12.54 -10.19 -13.14
CA VAL A 254 11.81 -11.41 -13.46
C VAL A 254 10.86 -11.67 -12.29
N PRO A 255 9.55 -11.90 -12.52
CA PRO A 255 8.66 -12.38 -11.49
C PRO A 255 9.22 -13.71 -10.99
N THR A 256 9.89 -13.69 -9.83
CA THR A 256 10.32 -14.93 -9.19
C THR A 256 9.06 -15.72 -8.84
N PRO A 257 8.89 -16.96 -9.35
CA PRO A 257 8.00 -17.90 -8.70
C PRO A 257 8.52 -18.04 -7.27
N ASP A 258 7.64 -17.84 -6.28
CA ASP A 258 7.96 -18.01 -4.87
C ASP A 258 8.85 -19.23 -4.67
N SER A 259 9.99 -19.00 -4.01
CA SER A 259 10.96 -20.06 -3.73
C SER A 259 10.28 -21.18 -2.95
N GLN A 260 10.43 -22.37 -3.50
CA GLN A 260 9.90 -23.65 -3.05
C GLN A 260 9.92 -23.85 -1.53
N ASP A 261 8.76 -24.16 -0.97
CA ASP A 261 8.64 -25.30 -0.07
C ASP A 261 7.59 -26.27 -0.66
N THR A 262 8.03 -27.51 -0.85
CA THR A 262 7.38 -28.61 -1.57
C THR A 262 5.97 -28.97 -1.08
N SER A 263 4.97 -28.91 -1.97
CA SER A 263 3.99 -29.98 -2.17
C SER A 263 3.19 -29.75 -3.46
N ALA A 264 2.97 -30.83 -4.21
CA ALA A 264 2.48 -30.86 -5.57
C ALA A 264 1.04 -30.34 -5.78
N GLY A 265 0.82 -29.74 -6.97
CA GLY A 265 -0.40 -29.94 -7.74
C GLY A 265 -1.30 -28.73 -7.97
N LEU A 266 -1.02 -27.96 -9.03
CA LEU A 266 -1.90 -27.71 -10.20
C LEU A 266 -1.43 -26.45 -10.94
N VAL A 267 -1.30 -26.60 -12.25
CA VAL A 267 -0.86 -25.58 -13.22
C VAL A 267 -1.83 -24.39 -13.22
N PRO A 268 -1.37 -23.13 -13.09
CA PRO A 268 -2.20 -21.99 -13.44
C PRO A 268 -2.34 -21.95 -14.96
N SER A 269 -3.58 -22.15 -15.42
CA SER A 269 -3.95 -21.95 -16.82
C SER A 269 -3.60 -20.53 -17.23
N VAL A 270 -2.94 -20.40 -18.38
CA VAL A 270 -2.75 -19.15 -19.11
C VAL A 270 -4.13 -18.50 -19.29
N VAL A 271 -4.37 -17.40 -18.59
CA VAL A 271 -5.47 -16.48 -18.87
C VAL A 271 -4.84 -15.10 -19.02
N GLN A 272 -4.69 -14.72 -20.27
CA GLN A 272 -4.38 -13.36 -20.70
C GLN A 272 -5.62 -12.51 -20.35
N GLY A 273 -5.50 -11.59 -19.41
CA GLY A 273 -6.69 -10.85 -18.94
C GLY A 273 -6.45 -9.73 -17.92
N PHE A 274 -6.44 -8.51 -18.48
CA PHE A 274 -6.92 -7.24 -17.92
C PHE A 274 -6.10 -6.49 -16.84
N ILE A 275 -5.54 -5.37 -17.30
CA ILE A 275 -5.06 -4.23 -16.52
C ILE A 275 -6.27 -3.63 -15.79
N ASN A 276 -6.43 -3.92 -14.48
CA ASN A 276 -7.55 -3.44 -13.66
C ASN A 276 -7.11 -2.46 -12.56
N HIS A 277 -6.30 -1.46 -12.93
CA HIS A 277 -6.12 -0.25 -12.12
C HIS A 277 -6.43 0.96 -12.99
N ASN A 278 -7.65 1.48 -12.86
CA ASN A 278 -7.99 2.80 -13.39
C ASN A 278 -7.38 3.84 -12.46
N LEU A 279 -6.10 4.11 -12.65
CA LEU A 279 -5.38 5.22 -12.06
C LEU A 279 -5.68 6.46 -12.89
N LYS A 280 -6.35 7.44 -12.28
CA LYS A 280 -6.46 8.79 -12.85
C LYS A 280 -5.62 9.72 -11.97
N LEU A 281 -4.82 10.60 -12.60
CA LEU A 281 -4.45 11.85 -11.92
C LEU A 281 -5.75 12.48 -11.42
N SER A 282 -5.81 12.89 -10.15
CA SER A 282 -7.00 13.56 -9.66
C SER A 282 -7.21 14.83 -10.50
N HIS A 283 -8.35 14.92 -11.20
CA HIS A 283 -8.62 16.04 -12.13
C HIS A 283 -8.62 17.41 -11.43
N ASN A 284 -8.65 17.44 -10.09
CA ASN A 284 -8.72 18.65 -9.28
C ASN A 284 -7.46 18.91 -8.44
N ASN A 285 -6.47 18.02 -8.42
CA ASN A 285 -5.24 18.22 -7.66
C ASN A 285 -4.01 17.64 -8.39
N PRO A 286 -3.09 18.48 -8.89
CA PRO A 286 -1.93 18.05 -9.67
C PRO A 286 -0.87 17.30 -8.86
N VAL A 287 -1.04 17.15 -7.54
CA VAL A 287 -0.16 16.36 -6.66
C VAL A 287 -0.88 15.18 -5.98
N ALA A 288 -2.12 14.86 -6.37
CA ALA A 288 -2.88 13.74 -5.80
C ALA A 288 -3.10 12.65 -6.84
N SER A 289 -2.99 11.40 -6.38
CA SER A 289 -3.29 10.21 -7.18
C SER A 289 -4.44 9.43 -6.54
N GLU A 290 -5.39 8.99 -7.37
CA GLU A 290 -6.51 8.15 -6.96
C GLU A 290 -6.34 6.75 -7.53
N SER A 291 -6.40 5.72 -6.67
CA SER A 291 -6.38 4.32 -7.09
C SER A 291 -7.63 3.57 -6.62
N SER A 292 -8.28 2.89 -7.57
CA SER A 292 -9.41 2.00 -7.27
C SER A 292 -9.18 0.67 -7.97
N SER A 293 -9.26 -0.42 -7.21
CA SER A 293 -9.36 -1.78 -7.75
C SER A 293 -10.81 -2.25 -7.70
N SER A 294 -11.32 -2.81 -8.80
CA SER A 294 -12.61 -3.54 -8.82
C SER A 294 -12.40 -5.01 -8.46
N GLU A 295 -13.45 -5.69 -7.97
CA GLU A 295 -13.37 -7.04 -7.39
C GLU A 295 -12.71 -8.09 -8.35
N PHE A 296 -11.61 -8.72 -7.87
CA PHE A 296 -10.92 -9.96 -8.32
C PHE A 296 -9.99 -9.95 -9.57
N PRO A 297 -8.86 -10.71 -9.58
CA PRO A 297 -8.65 -12.06 -9.00
C PRO A 297 -7.76 -12.16 -7.75
N THR A 298 -8.00 -13.23 -7.00
CA THR A 298 -7.41 -13.67 -5.74
C THR A 298 -5.89 -13.77 -5.77
N SER A 299 -5.19 -12.84 -5.10
CA SER A 299 -3.84 -13.09 -4.59
C SER A 299 -3.97 -13.66 -3.17
N MET A 300 -3.64 -14.95 -3.01
CA MET A 300 -3.54 -15.59 -1.70
C MET A 300 -2.16 -15.30 -1.11
N LEU A 301 -2.02 -14.19 -0.38
CA LEU A 301 -0.83 -13.97 0.44
C LEU A 301 -1.01 -14.70 1.77
N SER A 302 -0.19 -15.72 2.02
CA SER A 302 -0.24 -16.47 3.28
C SER A 302 0.34 -15.61 4.41
N ALA A 303 -0.52 -15.10 5.29
CA ALA A 303 -0.06 -14.47 6.54
C ALA A 303 0.70 -15.48 7.41
N LYS A 304 1.72 -15.01 8.15
CA LYS A 304 2.39 -15.81 9.20
C LYS A 304 1.38 -16.23 10.26
N SER A 305 1.58 -17.40 10.88
CA SER A 305 0.69 -17.87 11.95
C SER A 305 0.68 -16.89 13.13
N VAL A 306 -0.43 -16.18 13.32
CA VAL A 306 -0.61 -15.25 14.45
C VAL A 306 -1.13 -16.05 15.66
N ALA A 307 -0.60 -15.76 16.85
CA ALA A 307 -1.14 -16.25 18.10
C ALA A 307 -2.56 -15.71 18.28
N LYS A 308 -3.57 -16.58 18.15
CA LYS A 308 -4.98 -16.20 18.34
C LYS A 308 -5.20 -15.67 19.74
N ARG A 309 -6.00 -14.61 19.88
CA ARG A 309 -6.56 -14.18 21.16
C ARG A 309 -7.23 -15.38 21.85
N ALA A 310 -6.99 -15.53 23.15
CA ALA A 310 -7.63 -16.57 23.95
C ALA A 310 -9.13 -16.30 24.03
N VAL A 311 -9.92 -16.98 23.19
CA VAL A 311 -11.37 -17.01 23.26
C VAL A 311 -11.78 -18.36 23.86
N ALA A 312 -12.62 -18.32 24.89
CA ALA A 312 -13.16 -19.54 25.51
C ALA A 312 -13.86 -20.40 24.45
N ALA A 313 -13.63 -21.71 24.47
CA ALA A 313 -14.23 -22.65 23.52
C ALA A 313 -15.76 -22.59 23.60
N VAL A 314 -16.40 -22.14 22.52
CA VAL A 314 -17.86 -22.09 22.41
C VAL A 314 -18.38 -23.47 22.02
N ALA A 315 -19.19 -24.08 22.89
CA ALA A 315 -19.96 -25.27 22.56
C ALA A 315 -21.03 -24.93 21.52
N GLN A 316 -21.23 -25.83 20.55
CA GLN A 316 -22.23 -25.70 19.48
C GLN A 316 -23.63 -25.39 20.03
N HIS A 317 -24.27 -24.37 19.48
CA HIS A 317 -25.72 -24.18 19.63
C HIS A 317 -26.42 -24.17 18.29
N ASP A 318 -27.54 -24.88 18.27
CA ASP A 318 -28.50 -25.00 17.18
C ASP A 318 -29.00 -23.63 16.70
N LYS A 319 -29.19 -23.55 15.38
CA LYS A 319 -29.77 -22.39 14.68
C LYS A 319 -31.16 -22.07 15.23
N VAL A 320 -31.27 -20.99 16.00
CA VAL A 320 -32.54 -20.27 16.19
C VAL A 320 -32.49 -19.01 15.31
N PRO A 321 -33.47 -18.79 14.40
CA PRO A 321 -33.53 -17.58 13.59
C PRO A 321 -33.76 -16.38 14.51
N HIS A 322 -32.74 -15.53 14.67
CA HIS A 322 -32.90 -14.25 15.33
C HIS A 322 -33.43 -13.23 14.31
N PRO A 323 -34.38 -12.37 14.69
CA PRO A 323 -34.86 -11.31 13.81
C PRO A 323 -33.69 -10.39 13.44
N VAL A 324 -33.64 -9.97 12.18
CA VAL A 324 -32.64 -9.05 11.61
C VAL A 324 -32.85 -7.67 12.22
N GLY A 325 -32.44 -7.50 13.48
CA GLY A 325 -32.26 -6.21 14.11
C GLY A 325 -31.02 -5.55 13.54
N PHE A 326 -31.13 -4.29 13.16
CA PHE A 326 -30.00 -3.46 12.75
C PHE A 326 -29.08 -3.31 13.97
N VAL A 327 -28.04 -4.14 14.07
CA VAL A 327 -26.98 -3.95 15.07
C VAL A 327 -26.16 -2.74 14.59
N PRO A 328 -26.10 -1.65 15.36
CA PRO A 328 -25.26 -0.51 14.99
C PRO A 328 -23.82 -1.00 14.81
N PRO A 329 -23.10 -0.53 13.78
CA PRO A 329 -21.70 -0.88 13.64
C PRO A 329 -20.95 -0.50 14.93
N PRO A 330 -19.95 -1.30 15.35
CA PRO A 330 -19.13 -0.93 16.49
C PRO A 330 -18.51 0.45 16.25
N PRO A 331 -18.32 1.25 17.32
CA PRO A 331 -17.65 2.53 17.20
C PRO A 331 -16.25 2.33 16.60
N PRO A 332 -15.74 3.29 15.80
CA PRO A 332 -14.38 3.23 15.27
C PRO A 332 -13.37 3.04 16.41
N CYS A 333 -12.31 2.28 16.16
CA CYS A 333 -11.33 1.87 17.18
C CYS A 333 -9.93 2.44 16.95
N PRO A 334 -9.77 3.73 16.65
CA PRO A 334 -8.63 4.17 15.88
C PRO A 334 -7.34 3.91 16.66
N GLY A 335 -6.47 3.07 16.08
CA GLY A 335 -5.35 2.42 16.78
C GLY A 335 -4.20 3.36 17.14
N LYS A 336 -3.04 2.81 17.51
CA LYS A 336 -1.85 3.61 17.76
C LYS A 336 -1.32 4.26 16.47
N ILE A 337 -0.79 5.47 16.61
CA ILE A 337 -0.04 6.16 15.56
C ILE A 337 1.40 5.65 15.57
N ARG A 338 1.96 5.35 14.39
CA ARG A 338 3.30 4.77 14.25
C ARG A 338 4.39 5.80 13.98
N HIS A 339 4.10 6.85 13.21
CA HIS A 339 5.10 7.82 12.77
C HIS A 339 4.87 9.21 13.35
N PHE A 340 3.78 9.86 12.93
CA PHE A 340 3.38 11.16 13.45
C PHE A 340 1.87 11.31 13.31
N LYS A 341 1.35 12.20 14.15
CA LYS A 341 -0.05 12.57 14.09
C LYS A 341 -0.22 13.58 12.96
N ILE A 342 -1.22 13.29 12.16
CA ILE A 342 -1.79 14.12 11.11
C ILE A 342 -2.54 15.29 11.77
#